data_AF-A0A915M7W4-F1
#
_entry.id   AF-A0A915M7W4-F1
#
_cell.length_a   1.000
_cell.length_b   1.000
_cell.length_c   1.000
_cell.angle_alpha   90.00
_cell.angle_beta   90.00
_cell.angle_gamma   90.00
#
_symmetry.space_group_name_H-M   'P 1'
#
loop_
_entity.id
_entity.type
_entity.pdbx_description
1 polymer ?
#
loop_
_entity_poly.entity_id
_entity_poly.type
_entity_poly.pdbx_seq_one_letter_code
_entity_poly.pdbx_strand_id
1 'polypeptide(L)'
;MSCTPGMWGCEGGDPYYAWKYTQNSGLVTGTNYTWNSGCKPYPFPPHGTTQYTAPSCVSSCTSSAWNVAYTQDKKYTKTTGYIQNNVAAIQNEIMANGSVVAAFDVYDDFMYYSSGQTSDVYVGGHAVRMIEFIGLAEFLG
;
A
#
# COMPACT_ATOMS: atom_id res chain seq x y z
N MET A 1 -9.08 0.96 0.82
CA MET A 1 -9.18 1.43 2.21
C MET A 1 -10.60 1.29 2.74
N SER A 2 -11.57 2.07 2.27
CA SER A 2 -12.93 2.11 2.84
C SER A 2 -13.80 0.86 2.66
N CYS A 3 -13.51 0.05 1.63
CA CYS A 3 -14.43 -1.01 1.20
C CYS A 3 -13.97 -2.44 1.51
N THR A 4 -12.80 -2.61 2.12
CA THR A 4 -12.29 -3.95 2.44
C THR A 4 -12.94 -4.44 3.73
N PRO A 5 -13.71 -5.55 3.70
CA PRO A 5 -14.35 -6.07 4.90
C PRO A 5 -13.31 -6.46 5.96
N GLY A 6 -13.63 -6.20 7.24
CA GLY A 6 -12.77 -6.59 8.36
C GLY A 6 -11.50 -5.77 8.52
N MET A 7 -11.38 -4.62 7.86
CA MET A 7 -10.27 -3.67 8.04
C MET A 7 -10.74 -2.40 8.75
N TRP A 8 -9.82 -1.73 9.45
CA TRP A 8 -10.12 -0.54 10.26
C TRP A 8 -9.83 0.79 9.56
N GLY A 9 -9.67 0.76 8.23
CA GLY A 9 -9.50 1.96 7.42
C GLY A 9 -8.27 2.77 7.83
N CYS A 10 -8.49 3.95 8.41
CA CYS A 10 -7.43 4.85 8.87
C CYS A 10 -6.81 4.44 10.22
N GLU A 11 -7.38 3.46 10.92
CA GLU A 11 -6.84 2.93 12.19
C GLU A 11 -5.96 1.68 11.98
N GLY A 12 -5.69 1.32 10.73
CA GLY A 12 -4.78 0.24 10.38
C GLY A 12 -5.43 -0.92 9.64
N GLY A 13 -4.60 -1.90 9.29
CA GLY A 13 -5.01 -3.04 8.50
C GLY A 13 -3.85 -3.95 8.10
N ASP A 14 -4.20 -5.09 7.52
CA ASP A 14 -3.28 -6.11 7.01
C ASP A 14 -3.18 -6.08 5.47
N PRO A 15 -1.96 -5.93 4.91
CA PRO A 15 -1.72 -5.94 3.46
C PRO A 15 -2.28 -7.15 2.71
N TYR A 16 -2.33 -8.33 3.33
CA TYR A 16 -2.86 -9.54 2.68
C TYR A 16 -4.33 -9.37 2.30
N TYR A 17 -5.16 -8.82 3.18
CA TYR A 17 -6.57 -8.58 2.87
C TYR A 17 -6.77 -7.48 1.82
N ALA A 18 -5.85 -6.52 1.71
CA ALA A 18 -5.87 -5.55 0.62
C ALA A 18 -5.66 -6.23 -0.75
N TRP A 19 -4.70 -7.16 -0.85
CA TRP A 19 -4.51 -7.96 -2.05
C TRP A 19 -5.70 -8.87 -2.34
N LYS A 20 -6.20 -9.60 -1.33
CA LYS A 20 -7.37 -10.47 -1.45
C LYS A 20 -8.62 -9.70 -1.89
N TYR A 21 -8.80 -8.47 -1.41
CA TYR A 21 -9.86 -7.60 -1.88
C TYR A 21 -9.69 -7.21 -3.34
N THR A 22 -8.47 -6.87 -3.76
CA THR A 22 -8.19 -6.52 -5.16
C THR A 22 -8.44 -7.71 -6.10
N GLN A 23 -8.17 -8.94 -5.65
CA GLN A 23 -8.51 -10.15 -6.40
C GLN A 23 -10.03 -10.38 -6.50
N ASN A 24 -10.75 -10.29 -5.38
CA ASN A 24 -12.18 -10.68 -5.34
C ASN A 24 -13.13 -9.57 -5.80
N SER A 25 -12.81 -8.33 -5.47
CA SER A 25 -13.70 -7.18 -5.61
C SER A 25 -13.18 -6.13 -6.58
N GLY A 26 -11.87 -6.12 -6.85
CA GLY A 26 -11.21 -5.13 -7.70
C GLY A 26 -11.09 -3.75 -7.07
N LEU A 27 -10.15 -2.95 -7.59
CA LEU A 27 -9.95 -1.56 -7.23
C LEU A 27 -10.24 -0.66 -8.43
N VAL A 28 -10.91 0.47 -8.19
CA VAL A 28 -11.09 1.52 -9.19
C VAL A 28 -9.87 2.43 -9.24
N THR A 29 -9.74 3.21 -10.31
CA THR A 29 -8.71 4.24 -10.46
C THR A 29 -8.89 5.38 -9.45
N GLY A 30 -7.78 6.05 -9.15
CA GLY A 30 -7.77 7.21 -8.27
C GLY A 30 -6.34 7.72 -8.08
N THR A 31 -6.11 9.00 -8.28
CA THR A 31 -4.81 9.63 -8.03
C THR A 31 -4.73 10.18 -6.60
N ASN A 32 -3.62 10.85 -6.29
CA ASN A 32 -3.48 11.63 -5.06
C ASN A 32 -4.50 12.79 -4.99
N TYR A 33 -4.55 13.41 -3.81
CA TYR A 33 -5.43 14.54 -3.50
C TYR A 33 -5.24 15.74 -4.44
N THR A 34 -4.00 16.08 -4.78
CA THR A 34 -3.69 17.27 -5.59
C THR A 34 -4.12 17.11 -7.05
N TRP A 35 -3.86 15.95 -7.65
CA TRP A 35 -4.19 15.69 -9.05
C TRP A 35 -5.68 15.37 -9.25
N ASN A 36 -6.34 14.83 -8.22
CA ASN A 36 -7.79 14.65 -8.15
C ASN A 36 -8.46 14.02 -9.39
N SER A 37 -7.86 12.98 -9.97
CA SER A 37 -8.35 12.29 -11.16
C SER A 37 -8.58 10.78 -10.92
N GLY A 38 -9.30 10.13 -11.83
CA GLY A 38 -9.79 8.77 -11.67
C GLY A 38 -11.12 8.69 -10.93
N CYS A 39 -11.66 7.48 -10.79
CA CYS A 39 -12.97 7.23 -10.20
C CYS A 39 -13.05 7.64 -8.71
N LYS A 40 -12.02 7.31 -7.91
CA LYS A 40 -11.95 7.63 -6.47
C LYS A 40 -10.55 8.16 -6.08
N PRO A 41 -10.27 9.45 -6.34
CA PRO A 41 -9.04 10.09 -5.89
C PRO A 41 -8.91 10.06 -4.36
N TYR A 42 -7.68 10.14 -3.85
CA TYR A 42 -7.41 10.14 -2.41
C TYR A 42 -8.01 11.40 -1.74
N PRO A 43 -8.81 11.24 -0.67
CA PRO A 43 -9.62 12.35 -0.15
C PRO A 43 -8.88 13.26 0.84
N PHE A 44 -7.70 12.87 1.31
CA PHE A 44 -6.98 13.61 2.35
C PHE A 44 -5.79 14.38 1.77
N PRO A 45 -5.60 15.65 2.16
CA PRO A 45 -4.45 16.43 1.72
C PRO A 45 -3.15 15.82 2.24
N PRO A 46 -2.02 16.02 1.53
CA PRO A 46 -0.71 15.63 2.04
C PRO A 46 -0.37 16.43 3.32
N HIS A 47 0.48 15.86 4.17
CA HIS A 47 0.95 16.49 5.41
C HIS A 47 -0.15 16.91 6.40
N GLY A 48 -1.23 16.12 6.50
CA GLY A 48 -2.24 16.33 7.54
C GLY A 48 -1.70 15.99 8.93
N THR A 49 -1.81 16.93 9.88
CA THR A 49 -1.59 16.69 11.32
C THR A 49 -2.83 16.17 12.03
N THR A 50 -3.96 16.12 11.30
CA THR A 50 -5.26 15.67 11.82
C THR A 50 -5.41 14.17 11.62
N GLN A 51 -5.90 13.48 12.64
CA GLN A 51 -6.37 12.11 12.50
C GLN A 51 -7.67 12.10 11.69
N TYR A 52 -7.65 11.41 10.55
CA TYR A 52 -8.82 11.30 9.67
C TYR A 52 -9.60 10.03 9.94
N THR A 53 -10.93 10.11 9.82
CA THR A 53 -11.79 8.93 9.74
C THR A 53 -11.83 8.42 8.31
N ALA A 54 -11.75 7.11 8.12
CA ALA A 54 -11.92 6.51 6.80
C ALA A 54 -13.30 6.86 6.23
N PRO A 55 -13.41 7.30 4.96
CA PRO A 55 -14.70 7.55 4.35
C PRO A 55 -15.53 6.27 4.28
N SER A 56 -16.85 6.40 4.28
CA SER A 56 -17.74 5.26 4.07
C SER A 56 -17.47 4.56 2.74
N CYS A 57 -17.65 3.23 2.69
CA CYS A 57 -17.62 2.52 1.43
C CYS A 57 -18.83 2.88 0.56
N VAL A 58 -18.58 3.50 -0.58
CA VAL A 58 -19.61 3.82 -1.57
C VAL A 58 -19.21 3.24 -2.94
N SER A 59 -20.11 2.46 -3.53
CA SER A 59 -19.93 1.78 -4.83
C SER A 59 -20.22 2.70 -6.02
N SER A 60 -19.65 3.90 -6.00
CA SER A 60 -19.79 4.93 -7.04
C SER A 60 -18.48 5.73 -7.17
N CYS A 61 -18.22 6.31 -8.35
CA CYS A 61 -17.12 7.24 -8.49
C CYS A 61 -17.42 8.54 -7.75
N THR A 62 -16.41 9.11 -7.08
CA THR A 62 -16.52 10.38 -6.36
C THR A 62 -16.07 11.57 -7.21
N SER A 63 -15.28 11.33 -8.26
CA SER A 63 -14.92 12.36 -9.23
C SER A 63 -16.02 12.52 -10.28
N SER A 64 -16.58 13.72 -10.39
CA SER A 64 -17.57 14.05 -11.43
C SER A 64 -16.97 14.19 -12.83
N ALA A 65 -15.65 14.37 -12.93
CA ALA A 65 -14.92 14.47 -14.19
C ALA A 65 -14.59 13.10 -14.80
N TRP A 66 -14.87 12.00 -14.08
CA TRP A 66 -14.55 10.65 -14.53
C TRP A 66 -15.73 10.02 -15.30
N ASN A 67 -15.51 9.73 -16.58
CA ASN A 67 -16.56 9.26 -17.47
C ASN A 67 -16.72 7.73 -17.53
N VAL A 68 -15.88 6.97 -16.83
CA VAL A 68 -15.98 5.51 -16.75
C VAL A 68 -16.81 5.13 -15.53
N ALA A 69 -17.79 4.24 -15.72
CA ALA A 69 -18.64 3.78 -14.62
C ALA A 69 -17.83 3.01 -13.56
N TYR A 70 -18.21 3.14 -12.28
CA TYR A 70 -17.51 2.50 -11.15
C TYR A 70 -17.25 1.00 -11.35
N THR A 71 -18.22 0.26 -11.89
CA THR A 71 -18.08 -1.19 -12.13
C THR A 71 -17.13 -1.51 -13.27
N GLN A 72 -17.09 -0.66 -14.31
CA GLN A 72 -16.22 -0.83 -15.48
C GLN A 72 -14.77 -0.40 -15.19
N ASP A 73 -14.57 0.49 -14.22
CA ASP A 73 -13.25 1.00 -13.85
C ASP A 73 -12.46 0.06 -12.93
N LYS A 74 -13.07 -1.04 -12.48
CA LYS A 74 -12.44 -2.00 -11.58
C LYS A 74 -11.33 -2.78 -12.25
N LYS A 75 -10.18 -2.83 -11.59
CA LYS A 75 -8.99 -3.59 -11.93
C LYS A 75 -8.76 -4.68 -10.90
N TYR A 76 -8.42 -5.87 -11.37
CA TYR A 76 -8.34 -7.07 -10.55
C TYR A 76 -6.93 -7.67 -10.62
N THR A 77 -6.48 -8.23 -9.50
CA THR A 77 -5.25 -9.02 -9.46
C THR A 77 -5.60 -10.48 -9.78
N LYS A 78 -4.78 -11.16 -10.59
CA LYS A 78 -4.99 -12.57 -10.93
C LYS A 78 -4.66 -13.50 -9.75
N THR A 79 -3.49 -13.31 -9.15
CA THR A 79 -2.96 -14.16 -8.09
C THR A 79 -2.52 -13.32 -6.90
N THR A 80 -2.72 -13.85 -5.70
CA THR A 80 -2.30 -13.21 -4.45
C THR A 80 -1.77 -14.29 -3.52
N GLY A 81 -0.71 -14.01 -2.77
CA GLY A 81 -0.16 -14.98 -1.83
C GLY A 81 0.94 -14.37 -0.98
N TYR A 82 1.37 -15.13 0.02
CA TYR A 82 2.56 -14.80 0.79
C TYR A 82 3.80 -15.28 0.06
N ILE A 83 4.83 -14.45 0.08
CA ILE A 83 6.18 -14.85 -0.29
C ILE A 83 6.82 -15.46 0.96
N GLN A 84 7.59 -16.53 0.79
CA GLN A 84 8.34 -17.09 1.89
C GLN A 84 9.27 -16.03 2.49
N ASN A 85 9.38 -15.99 3.82
CA ASN A 85 10.31 -15.11 4.52
C ASN A 85 11.76 -15.58 4.32
N ASN A 86 12.27 -15.34 3.12
CA ASN A 86 13.58 -15.75 2.66
C ASN A 86 14.06 -14.72 1.63
N VAL A 87 15.28 -14.22 1.80
CA VAL A 87 15.85 -13.17 0.95
C VAL A 87 15.84 -13.57 -0.52
N ALA A 88 16.29 -14.79 -0.87
CA ALA A 88 16.32 -15.25 -2.25
C ALA A 88 14.90 -15.39 -2.84
N ALA A 89 13.93 -15.86 -2.06
CA ALA A 89 12.54 -15.95 -2.52
C ALA A 89 11.94 -14.57 -2.83
N ILE A 90 12.18 -13.58 -1.96
CA ILE A 90 11.73 -12.19 -2.15
C ILE A 90 12.43 -11.54 -3.36
N GLN A 91 13.73 -11.73 -3.49
CA GLN A 91 14.51 -11.23 -4.62
C GLN A 91 14.01 -11.83 -5.94
N ASN A 92 13.77 -13.15 -5.98
CA ASN A 92 13.22 -13.83 -7.15
C ASN A 92 11.84 -13.30 -7.52
N GLU A 93 10.96 -13.06 -6.53
CA GLU A 93 9.64 -12.48 -6.78
C GLU A 93 9.75 -11.07 -7.37
N ILE A 94 10.63 -10.23 -6.82
CA ILE A 94 10.85 -8.87 -7.31
C ILE A 94 11.37 -8.88 -8.76
N MET A 95 12.33 -9.74 -9.08
CA MET A 95 12.86 -9.88 -10.43
C MET A 95 11.82 -10.40 -11.42
N ALA A 96 10.99 -11.36 -11.01
CA ALA A 96 10.03 -12.01 -11.90
C ALA A 96 8.75 -11.19 -12.11
N ASN A 97 8.22 -10.57 -11.05
CA ASN A 97 6.88 -10.00 -11.01
C ASN A 97 6.86 -8.51 -10.63
N GLY A 98 8.01 -7.94 -10.28
CA GLY A 98 8.16 -6.55 -9.85
C GLY A 98 7.93 -6.34 -8.35
N SER A 99 7.77 -5.09 -7.95
CA SER A 99 7.73 -4.68 -6.54
C SER A 99 6.71 -5.47 -5.69
N VAL A 100 7.09 -5.73 -4.44
CA VAL A 100 6.26 -6.45 -3.45
C VAL A 100 5.86 -5.54 -2.29
N VAL A 101 4.89 -5.97 -1.47
CA VAL A 101 4.52 -5.29 -0.23
C VAL A 101 5.11 -6.07 0.95
N ALA A 102 5.82 -5.36 1.83
CA ALA A 102 6.36 -5.89 3.08
C ALA A 102 5.77 -5.13 4.26
N ALA A 103 5.85 -5.69 5.46
CA ALA A 103 5.58 -4.99 6.69
C ALA A 103 6.73 -5.21 7.68
N PHE A 104 7.04 -4.20 8.49
CA PHE A 104 8.07 -4.27 9.52
C PHE A 104 7.67 -3.45 10.74
N ASP A 105 8.28 -3.75 11.87
CA ASP A 105 8.07 -3.03 13.13
C ASP A 105 8.84 -1.71 13.10
N VAL A 106 8.14 -0.63 13.43
CA VAL A 106 8.67 0.73 13.51
C VAL A 106 8.95 1.07 14.96
N TYR A 107 10.14 1.61 15.18
CA TYR A 107 10.61 2.17 16.45
C TYR A 107 10.69 3.70 16.34
N ASP A 108 10.72 4.41 17.47
CA ASP A 108 10.57 5.89 17.48
C ASP A 108 11.70 6.65 16.78
N ASP A 109 12.90 6.07 16.73
CA ASP A 109 14.05 6.56 15.99
C ASP A 109 13.84 6.59 14.47
N PHE A 110 12.98 5.73 13.93
CA PHE A 110 12.64 5.70 12.50
C PHE A 110 12.09 7.04 12.01
N MET A 111 11.39 7.79 12.86
CA MET A 111 10.82 9.11 12.52
C MET A 111 11.90 10.17 12.27
N TYR A 112 13.11 9.95 12.77
CA TYR A 112 14.27 10.85 12.63
C TYR A 112 15.40 10.21 11.82
N TYR A 113 15.12 9.09 11.14
CA TYR A 113 16.12 8.30 10.46
C TYR A 113 16.85 9.14 9.41
N SER A 114 18.14 9.35 9.64
CA SER A 114 19.08 9.98 8.72
C SER A 114 20.32 9.11 8.53
N SER A 115 20.76 8.42 9.60
CA SER A 115 21.72 7.32 9.55
C SER A 115 21.71 6.52 10.87
N GLY A 116 21.87 5.20 10.74
CA GLY A 116 22.30 4.22 11.77
C GLY A 116 22.13 4.53 13.27
N GLN A 117 20.92 4.84 13.74
CA GLN A 117 20.57 4.76 15.16
C GLN A 117 19.58 3.61 15.38
N THR A 118 19.59 3.05 16.58
CA THR A 118 18.69 1.99 17.03
C THR A 118 18.06 2.40 18.36
N SER A 119 16.74 2.48 18.39
CA SER A 119 15.91 2.59 19.59
C SER A 119 15.19 1.27 19.85
N ASP A 120 14.91 1.00 21.13
CA ASP A 120 14.13 -0.15 21.58
C ASP A 120 12.65 0.20 21.85
N VAL A 121 12.22 1.44 21.58
CA VAL A 121 10.85 1.90 21.81
C VAL A 121 9.96 1.59 20.61
N TYR A 122 9.18 0.52 20.71
CA TYR A 122 8.21 0.11 19.68
C TYR A 122 7.05 1.10 19.54
N VAL A 123 6.74 1.47 18.29
CA VAL A 123 5.66 2.41 17.94
C VAL A 123 4.50 1.73 17.20
N GLY A 124 4.78 0.74 16.37
CA GLY A 124 3.74 0.05 15.58
C GLY A 124 4.29 -0.69 14.37
N GLY A 125 3.42 -1.39 13.65
CA GLY A 125 3.77 -2.00 12.36
C GLY A 125 3.53 -1.05 11.18
N HIS A 126 4.38 -1.09 10.17
CA HIS A 126 4.24 -0.29 8.95
C HIS A 126 4.40 -1.13 7.68
N ALA A 127 3.46 -0.96 6.75
CA ALA A 127 3.50 -1.61 5.44
C ALA A 127 4.16 -0.71 4.40
N VAL A 128 5.11 -1.26 3.64
CA VAL A 128 5.89 -0.55 2.62
C VAL A 128 5.90 -1.31 1.31
N ARG A 129 6.21 -0.58 0.23
CA ARG A 129 6.49 -1.16 -1.07
C ARG A 129 8.00 -1.35 -1.21
N MET A 130 8.44 -2.59 -1.38
CA MET A 130 9.83 -2.92 -1.71
C MET A 130 9.96 -2.99 -3.23
N ILE A 131 10.77 -2.10 -3.78
CA ILE A 131 10.87 -1.89 -5.24
C ILE A 131 11.99 -2.72 -5.83
N GLU A 132 13.16 -2.69 -5.20
CA GLU A 132 14.39 -3.30 -5.71
C GLU A 132 15.28 -3.75 -4.55
N PHE A 133 16.35 -4.44 -4.91
CA PHE A 133 17.42 -4.84 -4.02
C PHE A 133 18.75 -4.70 -4.76
N ILE A 134 19.82 -4.45 -4.03
CA ILE A 134 21.18 -4.45 -4.57
C ILE A 134 21.75 -5.85 -4.37
N GLY A 135 22.24 -6.47 -5.44
CA GLY A 135 22.89 -7.77 -5.39
C GLY A 135 24.32 -7.66 -4.83
N LEU A 136 24.76 -8.67 -4.09
CA LEU A 136 26.16 -8.75 -3.58
C LEU A 136 27.23 -8.72 -4.69
N ALA A 137 26.86 -8.99 -5.95
CA ALA A 137 27.77 -8.95 -7.09
C ALA A 137 28.21 -7.53 -7.48
N GLU A 138 27.48 -6.49 -7.08
CA GLU A 138 27.79 -5.09 -7.44
C GLU A 138 28.79 -4.43 -6.48
N PHE A 139 29.12 -5.07 -5.35
CA PHE A 139 30.10 -4.59 -4.37
C PHE A 139 31.52 -5.16 -4.56
N LEU A 140 31.71 -6.08 -5.51
CA LEU A 140 33.00 -6.73 -5.79
C LEU A 140 33.60 -6.33 -7.16
N GLY A 141 33.09 -5.25 -7.79
CA GLY A 141 33.57 -4.71 -9.07
C GLY A 141 34.38 -3.44 -8.90
#